data_AF-A0A2H9QTC3-F1
#
_entry.id   AF-A0A2H9QTC3-F1
#
_cell.length_a   1.000
_cell.length_b   1.000
_cell.length_c   1.000
_cell.angle_alpha   90.00
_cell.angle_beta   90.00
_cell.angle_gamma   90.00
#
_symmetry.space_group_name_H-M   'P 1'
#
loop_
_entity.id
_entity.type
_entity.pdbx_description
1 polymer ?
#
loop_
_entity_poly.entity_id
_entity_poly.type
_entity_poly.pdbx_seq_one_letter_code
_entity_poly.pdbx_strand_id
1 'polypeptide(L)'
;MVEITDAHEEFLVKAGKWIKAHAQQYCPITAVKHISSYKQIFKDLRKLGLVSAYKGGNVIIIEKAGWQYLAGTHPEVMWRYRRSKK
;
A
#
# COMPACT_ATOMS: atom_id res chain seq x y z
N MET A 1 -9.61 5.72 -18.30
CA MET A 1 -8.74 6.11 -17.16
C MET A 1 -9.22 5.32 -15.95
N VAL A 2 -8.34 4.76 -15.13
CA VAL A 2 -8.75 4.08 -13.90
C VAL A 2 -8.82 5.15 -12.82
N GLU A 3 -10.04 5.47 -12.36
CA GLU A 3 -10.26 6.39 -11.25
C GLU A 3 -9.96 5.67 -9.94
N ILE A 4 -9.20 6.33 -9.06
CA ILE A 4 -8.95 5.83 -7.70
C ILE A 4 -10.25 6.03 -6.91
N THR A 5 -10.87 4.92 -6.49
CA THR A 5 -12.04 4.94 -5.62
C THR A 5 -11.64 4.77 -4.15
N ASP A 6 -12.57 5.01 -3.22
CA ASP A 6 -12.34 4.83 -1.77
C ASP A 6 -11.78 3.43 -1.43
N ALA A 7 -12.19 2.39 -2.16
CA ALA A 7 -11.69 1.03 -1.95
C ALA A 7 -10.22 0.85 -2.35
N HIS A 8 -9.75 1.60 -3.37
CA HIS A 8 -8.35 1.63 -3.76
C HIS A 8 -7.49 2.34 -2.72
N GLU A 9 -8.01 3.44 -2.16
CA GLU A 9 -7.37 4.16 -1.06
C GLU A 9 -7.31 3.30 0.20
N GLU A 10 -8.42 2.66 0.58
CA GLU A 10 -8.45 1.77 1.75
C GLU A 10 -7.41 0.65 1.62
N PHE A 11 -7.24 0.10 0.42
CA PHE A 11 -6.22 -0.91 0.14
C PHE A 11 -4.81 -0.38 0.40
N LEU A 12 -4.46 0.78 -0.16
CA LEU A 12 -3.14 1.39 0.03
C LEU A 12 -2.89 1.77 1.49
N VAL A 13 -3.89 2.33 2.17
CA VAL A 13 -3.81 2.73 3.57
C VAL A 13 -3.61 1.52 4.48
N LYS A 14 -4.37 0.43 4.29
CA LYS A 14 -4.20 -0.79 5.08
C LYS A 14 -2.85 -1.44 4.84
N ALA A 15 -2.42 -1.53 3.58
CA ALA A 15 -1.10 -2.06 3.24
C ALA A 15 0.02 -1.22 3.88
N GLY A 16 -0.07 0.11 3.79
CA GLY A 16 0.92 1.02 4.38
C GLY A 16 0.93 0.97 5.91
N LYS A 17 -0.24 0.91 6.55
CA LYS A 17 -0.36 0.76 8.02
C LYS A 17 0.27 -0.56 8.49
N TRP A 18 0.07 -1.65 7.75
CA TRP A 18 0.68 -2.93 8.07
C TRP A 18 2.21 -2.86 7.97
N ILE A 19 2.74 -2.35 6.86
CA ILE A 19 4.19 -2.15 6.64
C ILE A 19 4.80 -1.33 7.79
N LYS A 20 4.13 -0.24 8.18
CA LYS A 20 4.55 0.62 9.30
C LYS A 20 4.48 -0.10 10.65
N ALA A 21 3.42 -0.84 10.93
CA ALA A 21 3.26 -1.54 12.21
C ALA A 21 4.29 -2.65 12.40
N HIS A 22 4.69 -3.32 11.31
CA HIS A 22 5.60 -4.46 11.35
C HIS A 22 7.06 -4.12 11.00
N ALA A 23 7.37 -2.85 10.69
CA ALA A 23 8.70 -2.40 10.27
C ALA A 23 9.27 -3.21 9.08
N GLN A 24 8.39 -3.67 8.18
CA GLN A 24 8.79 -4.44 7.00
C GLN A 24 8.75 -3.57 5.74
N GLN A 25 9.36 -4.04 4.65
CA GLN A 25 9.29 -3.37 3.35
C GLN A 25 8.09 -3.81 2.51
N TYR A 26 7.45 -4.92 2.88
CA TYR A 26 6.42 -5.57 2.07
C TYR A 26 5.19 -5.91 2.91
N CYS A 27 4.02 -5.88 2.28
CA CYS A 27 2.76 -6.23 2.92
C CYS A 27 2.27 -7.61 2.43
N PRO A 28 1.95 -8.58 3.29
CA PRO A 28 1.33 -9.82 2.84
C PRO A 28 -0.09 -9.54 2.35
N ILE A 29 -0.53 -10.29 1.33
CA ILE A 29 -1.88 -10.14 0.76
C ILE A 29 -2.98 -10.45 1.79
N THR A 30 -2.65 -11.24 2.82
CA THR A 30 -3.55 -11.54 3.95
C THR A 30 -3.98 -10.30 4.72
N ALA A 31 -3.18 -9.22 4.70
CA ALA A 31 -3.51 -7.96 5.36
C ALA A 31 -4.58 -7.15 4.60
N VAL A 32 -4.84 -7.45 3.33
CA VAL A 32 -5.77 -6.68 2.48
C VAL A 32 -6.84 -7.55 1.79
N LYS A 33 -6.74 -8.89 1.88
CA LYS A 33 -7.67 -9.83 1.24
C LYS A 33 -9.14 -9.71 1.68
N HIS A 34 -9.39 -9.03 2.81
CA HIS A 34 -10.73 -8.82 3.35
C HIS A 34 -11.48 -7.65 2.67
N ILE A 35 -10.78 -6.85 1.86
CA ILE A 35 -11.38 -5.80 1.04
C ILE A 35 -12.14 -6.46 -0.12
N SER A 36 -13.41 -6.09 -0.30
CA SER A 36 -14.21 -6.56 -1.42
C SER A 36 -13.52 -6.22 -2.74
N SER A 37 -13.46 -7.19 -3.66
CA SER A 37 -12.80 -7.01 -4.95
C SER A 37 -11.29 -6.66 -4.88
N TYR A 38 -10.59 -7.04 -3.80
CA TYR A 38 -9.16 -6.74 -3.63
C TYR A 38 -8.29 -7.17 -4.81
N LYS A 39 -8.63 -8.27 -5.51
CA LYS A 39 -7.88 -8.73 -6.69
C LYS A 39 -7.97 -7.75 -7.85
N GLN A 40 -9.15 -7.18 -8.07
CA GLN A 40 -9.38 -6.18 -9.12
C GLN A 40 -8.69 -4.87 -8.74
N ILE A 41 -8.91 -4.41 -7.50
CA ILE A 41 -8.24 -3.22 -6.94
C ILE A 41 -6.72 -3.33 -7.06
N PHE A 42 -6.15 -4.48 -6.69
CA PHE A 42 -4.72 -4.74 -6.82
C PHE A 42 -4.25 -4.66 -8.27
N LYS A 43 -5.00 -5.22 -9.21
CA LYS A 43 -4.68 -5.16 -10.64
C LYS A 43 -4.71 -3.72 -11.15
N ASP A 44 -5.66 -2.92 -10.69
CA ASP A 44 -5.82 -1.52 -11.08
C ASP A 44 -4.72 -0.64 -10.48
N LEU A 45 -4.44 -0.77 -9.18
CA LEU A 45 -3.30 -0.11 -8.52
C LEU A 45 -1.96 -0.49 -9.16
N ARG A 46 -1.81 -1.74 -9.62
CA ARG A 46 -0.62 -2.21 -10.33
C ARG A 46 -0.49 -1.58 -11.72
N LYS A 47 -1.60 -1.44 -12.46
CA LYS A 47 -1.60 -0.71 -13.74
C LYS A 47 -1.23 0.76 -13.57
N LEU A 48 -1.59 1.36 -12.45
CA LEU A 48 -1.23 2.73 -12.08
C LEU A 48 0.23 2.86 -11.57
N GLY A 49 0.96 1.75 -11.41
CA GLY A 49 2.33 1.76 -10.89
C GLY A 49 2.43 2.13 -9.40
N LEU A 50 1.33 2.03 -8.65
CA LEU A 50 1.29 2.32 -7.21
C LEU A 50 1.73 1.13 -6.37
N VAL A 51 1.51 -0.09 -6.87
CA VAL A 51 1.88 -1.35 -6.19
C VAL A 51 2.43 -2.39 -7.16
N SER A 52 3.22 -3.32 -6.62
CA SER A 52 3.75 -4.48 -7.34
C SER A 52 3.50 -5.79 -6.59
N ALA A 53 3.42 -6.88 -7.35
CA ALA A 53 3.34 -8.24 -6.81
C ALA A 53 4.76 -8.78 -6.58
N TYR A 54 4.97 -9.44 -5.45
CA TYR A 54 6.17 -10.20 -5.14
C TYR A 54 5.81 -11.62 -4.68
N LYS A 55 6.74 -12.58 -4.86
CA LYS A 55 6.53 -14.02 -4.56
C LYS A 55 5.19 -14.57 -5.08
N GLY A 56 4.94 -14.41 -6.38
CA GLY A 56 3.72 -14.94 -7.02
C GLY A 56 2.42 -14.23 -6.65
N GLY A 57 2.49 -13.02 -6.08
CA GLY A 57 1.31 -12.23 -5.70
C GLY A 57 0.83 -12.45 -4.27
N ASN A 58 1.55 -13.20 -3.45
CA ASN A 58 1.27 -13.34 -2.01
C ASN A 58 1.76 -12.15 -1.19
N VAL A 59 2.65 -11.35 -1.77
CA VAL A 59 3.25 -10.18 -1.14
C VAL A 59 3.06 -8.97 -2.06
N ILE A 60 2.69 -7.85 -1.45
CA ILE A 60 2.43 -6.57 -2.08
C ILE A 60 3.55 -5.61 -1.70
N ILE A 61 4.14 -4.98 -2.71
CA ILE A 61 5.11 -3.91 -2.54
C ILE A 61 4.39 -2.61 -2.90
N ILE A 62 4.43 -1.62 -2.02
CA ILE A 62 3.99 -0.27 -2.36
C ILE A 62 5.17 0.41 -3.03
N GLU A 63 4.99 0.80 -4.29
CA GLU A 63 6.01 1.47 -5.10
C GLU A 63 6.22 2.91 -4.64
N LYS A 64 7.28 3.55 -5.13
CA LYS A 64 7.57 4.96 -4.83
C LYS A 64 6.37 5.88 -5.10
N ALA A 65 5.66 5.67 -6.21
CA ALA A 65 4.45 6.45 -6.55
C ALA A 65 3.30 6.21 -5.56
N GLY A 66 3.11 4.98 -5.08
CA GLY A 66 2.13 4.65 -4.05
C GLY A 66 2.43 5.34 -2.71
N TRP A 67 3.70 5.40 -2.31
CA TRP A 67 4.12 6.16 -1.13
C TRP A 67 3.96 7.66 -1.30
N GLN A 68 4.26 8.21 -2.47
CA GLN A 68 4.03 9.64 -2.75
C GLN A 68 2.54 10.00 -2.69
N TYR A 69 1.69 9.13 -3.24
CA TYR A 69 0.24 9.27 -3.12
C TYR A 69 -0.20 9.27 -1.65
N LEU A 70 0.21 8.24 -0.89
CA LEU A 70 -0.08 8.15 0.55
C LEU A 70 0.48 9.34 1.34
N ALA A 71 1.62 9.91 0.97
CA ALA A 71 2.16 11.09 1.64
C ALA A 71 1.29 12.34 1.44
N GLY A 72 0.64 12.45 0.28
CA GLY A 72 -0.26 13.56 -0.05
C GLY A 72 -1.64 13.42 0.58
N THR A 73 -2.20 12.20 0.62
CA THR A 73 -3.58 11.95 1.09
C THR A 73 -3.66 11.43 2.53
N HIS A 74 -2.72 10.60 2.96
CA HIS A 74 -2.70 9.92 4.26
C HIS A 74 -1.32 10.01 4.96
N PRO A 75 -0.87 11.22 5.34
CA PRO A 75 0.44 11.41 5.95
C PRO A 75 0.63 10.64 7.27
N GLU A 76 -0.46 10.21 7.93
CA GLU A 76 -0.42 9.35 9.12
C GLU A 76 0.13 7.95 8.85
N VAL A 77 0.08 7.49 7.60
CA VAL A 77 0.59 6.17 7.17
C VAL A 77 2.08 6.22 6.87
N MET A 78 2.61 7.39 6.50
CA MET A 78 4.02 7.55 6.20
C MET A 78 4.89 7.25 7.44
N TRP A 79 5.99 6.54 7.18
CA TRP A 79 7.05 6.33 8.16
C TRP A 79 7.75 7.66 8.41
N ARG A 80 7.29 8.42 9.43
CA ARG A 80 8.15 9.43 10.03
C ARG A 80 9.28 8.67 10.71
N TYR A 81 10.44 8.62 10.06
CA TYR A 81 11.68 8.23 10.71
C TYR A 81 11.79 9.08 11.99
N ARG A 82 11.50 8.48 13.15
CA ARG A 82 11.91 9.08 14.42
C ARG A 82 13.42 9.12 14.33
N ARG A 83 13.97 10.31 14.10
CA ARG A 83 15.38 10.61 14.41
C ARG A 83 15.58 10.14 15.85
N SER A 84 16.17 8.96 16.02
CA SER A 84 16.90 8.66 17.25
C SER A 84 17.99 9.72 17.28
N LYS A 85 17.79 10.74 18.11
CA LYS A 85 18.86 11.63 18.55
C LYS A 85 19.98 10.72 19.02
N LYS A 86 21.11 10.75 18.32
CA LYS A 86 22.39 10.26 18.82
C LYS A 86 23.37 11.41 18.72
#